data_AF-A0A3Q2R1H3-F1
#
_entry.id   AF-A0A3Q2R1H3-F1
#
_cell.length_a   1.000
_cell.length_b   1.000
_cell.length_c   1.000
_cell.angle_alpha   90.00
_cell.angle_beta   90.00
_cell.angle_gamma   90.00
#
_symmetry.space_group_name_H-M   'P 1'
#
loop_
_entity.id
_entity.type
_entity.pdbx_description
1 polymer ?
#
loop_
_entity_poly.entity_id
_entity_poly.type
_entity_poly.pdbx_seq_one_letter_code
_entity_poly.pdbx_strand_id
1 'polypeptide(L)'
;MASSMSVRSFSMSRPSFSSRSLMDTGRARSRASVSFAAASPLTRSASISQDLNGPVSFQLNGLHGNSTNDKEAMQSLNSRLANYLDKVRSLERSNADLEMKIKQLMIERIPKGHDLDSMMAQAHAVEQEVRKKTLENARLMLEIDNAKLAADDFRIKWETELVMCQSVERDCIALKKAKTDHEQIIASLRGDLDSLKEELYFLKRNHEEELEQMRSRIARDEVNVEVDSASGPELGTVLAELRSQYEGIVKKNKEQTEQWYRKKLETVQNEVKENNEALRGAQGELTERQRFLQTLEVELESLHKQIAALEGNLAEVGQKYSAEMERLQVTLNQMEDDLSQLRLDMQRTKTDYEQLLRIKQNLEMEIATYRRLLEGEETTKEVLAPPKKEPDVRTRKIVKVVTQTMINGKVVDESSEVEQIEETKK
;
A
#
# COMPACT_ATOMS: atom_id res chain seq x y z
N MET A 1 60.55 -18.45 14.03
CA MET A 1 59.85 -17.24 14.51
C MET A 1 58.37 -17.44 14.30
N ALA A 2 57.58 -17.31 15.36
CA ALA A 2 56.14 -17.51 15.33
C ALA A 2 55.46 -16.41 14.51
N SER A 3 54.48 -16.77 13.69
CA SER A 3 53.55 -15.79 13.12
C SER A 3 52.15 -16.38 13.13
N SER A 4 51.38 -15.84 14.07
CA SER A 4 49.96 -16.05 14.30
C SER A 4 49.16 -15.67 13.06
N MET A 5 48.42 -16.62 12.50
CA MET A 5 47.42 -16.36 11.46
C MET A 5 46.11 -16.00 12.16
N SER A 6 45.76 -14.72 12.11
CA SER A 6 44.50 -14.18 12.61
C SER A 6 43.37 -14.58 11.67
N VAL A 7 42.53 -15.53 12.11
CA VAL A 7 41.25 -15.86 11.48
C VAL A 7 40.24 -14.76 11.80
N ARG A 8 40.03 -13.83 10.85
CA ARG A 8 38.88 -12.94 10.87
C ARG A 8 37.66 -13.70 10.34
N SER A 9 36.82 -14.13 11.27
CA SER A 9 35.46 -14.57 11.02
C SER A 9 34.63 -13.45 10.40
N PHE A 10 34.18 -13.61 9.16
CA PHE A 10 33.09 -12.79 8.62
C PHE A 10 31.77 -13.31 9.19
N SER A 11 31.18 -12.57 10.14
CA SER A 11 29.79 -12.79 10.52
C SER A 11 28.90 -12.25 9.40
N MET A 12 28.24 -13.14 8.65
CA MET A 12 27.09 -12.74 7.84
C MET A 12 25.93 -12.43 8.78
N SER A 13 25.73 -11.14 9.05
CA SER A 13 24.48 -10.65 9.63
C SER A 13 23.38 -10.81 8.60
N ARG A 14 22.53 -11.83 8.79
CA ARG A 14 21.25 -11.98 8.10
C ARG A 14 20.42 -10.70 8.27
N PRO A 15 19.78 -10.16 7.21
CA PRO A 15 18.69 -9.23 7.40
C PRO A 15 17.47 -10.01 7.92
N SER A 16 17.12 -9.78 9.18
CA SER A 16 15.81 -10.16 9.72
C SER A 16 14.72 -9.39 8.99
N PHE A 17 13.91 -10.10 8.22
CA PHE A 17 12.62 -9.60 7.76
C PHE A 17 11.71 -9.44 8.97
N SER A 18 11.54 -8.21 9.43
CA SER A 18 10.46 -7.85 10.35
C SER A 18 9.18 -7.66 9.55
N SER A 19 8.26 -8.59 9.74
CA SER A 19 6.88 -8.53 9.28
C SER A 19 6.23 -7.25 9.81
N ARG A 20 6.10 -6.24 8.95
CA ARG A 20 5.25 -5.08 9.24
C ARG A 20 3.80 -5.53 9.19
N SER A 21 3.20 -5.65 10.37
CA SER A 21 1.77 -5.76 10.55
C SER A 21 1.08 -4.56 9.90
N LEU A 22 0.17 -4.87 8.97
CA LEU A 22 -0.86 -3.96 8.49
C LEU A 22 -1.77 -3.64 9.69
N MET A 23 -1.56 -2.48 10.31
CA MET A 23 -2.57 -1.91 11.19
C MET A 23 -3.56 -1.12 10.33
N ASP A 24 -4.63 -1.84 10.05
CA ASP A 24 -5.98 -1.40 9.69
C ASP A 24 -6.31 0.03 10.17
N THR A 25 -6.43 0.98 9.24
CA THR A 25 -7.09 2.27 9.48
C THR A 25 -8.58 2.14 9.20
N GLY A 26 -9.23 1.24 9.95
CA GLY A 26 -10.67 1.15 10.06
C GLY A 26 -11.21 2.39 10.75
N ARG A 27 -11.56 3.42 9.96
CA ARG A 27 -12.31 4.58 10.44
C ARG A 27 -13.74 4.15 10.77
N ALA A 28 -13.92 3.59 11.96
CA ALA A 28 -15.22 3.37 12.57
C ALA A 28 -15.90 4.74 12.74
N ARG A 29 -16.88 5.03 11.87
CA ARG A 29 -17.84 6.10 12.12
C ARG A 29 -18.71 5.66 13.30
N SER A 30 -18.33 6.06 14.51
CA SER A 30 -19.24 6.10 15.65
C SER A 30 -20.42 6.99 15.28
N ARG A 31 -21.54 6.37 14.89
CA ARG A 31 -22.84 7.04 14.84
C ARG A 31 -23.22 7.35 16.28
N ALA A 32 -23.06 8.60 16.69
CA ALA A 32 -23.67 9.12 17.90
C ALA A 32 -25.20 8.98 17.75
N SER A 33 -25.79 8.15 18.59
CA SER A 33 -27.23 8.07 18.80
C SER A 33 -27.71 9.40 19.36
N VAL A 34 -28.42 10.18 18.57
CA VAL A 34 -29.20 11.33 19.04
C VAL A 34 -30.41 10.80 19.80
N SER A 35 -30.30 10.77 21.12
CA SER A 35 -31.42 10.49 22.02
C SER A 35 -32.41 11.67 21.92
N PHE A 36 -33.50 11.48 21.19
CA PHE A 36 -34.64 12.38 21.24
C PHE A 36 -35.30 12.19 22.61
N ALA A 37 -35.09 13.14 23.53
CA ALA A 37 -35.86 13.17 24.77
C ALA A 37 -37.33 13.43 24.40
N ALA A 38 -38.16 12.42 24.60
CA ALA A 38 -39.60 12.50 24.46
C ALA A 38 -40.12 13.57 25.43
N ALA A 39 -40.60 14.69 24.89
CA ALA A 39 -41.41 15.64 25.63
C ALA A 39 -42.75 14.97 25.94
N SER A 40 -42.97 14.63 27.21
CA SER A 40 -44.27 14.18 27.71
C SER A 40 -45.32 15.26 27.44
N PRO A 41 -46.46 14.93 26.83
CA PRO A 41 -47.55 15.89 26.71
C PRO A 41 -48.23 16.05 28.07
N LEU A 42 -48.25 17.27 28.60
CA LEU A 42 -49.14 17.61 29.71
C LEU A 42 -50.59 17.51 29.22
N THR A 43 -51.24 16.44 29.66
CA THR A 43 -52.66 16.19 29.57
C THR A 43 -53.47 17.34 30.17
N ARG A 44 -54.41 17.85 29.38
CA ARG A 44 -55.54 18.68 29.79
C ARG A 44 -56.37 17.92 30.83
N SER A 45 -56.26 18.30 32.09
CA SER A 45 -57.21 17.86 33.11
C SER A 45 -58.47 18.72 33.02
N ALA A 46 -59.54 18.12 32.50
CA ALA A 46 -60.91 18.60 32.68
C ALA A 46 -61.37 18.16 34.07
N SER A 47 -61.60 19.12 34.97
CA SER A 47 -62.26 18.85 36.25
C SER A 47 -63.77 19.08 36.10
N ILE A 48 -64.46 17.97 36.29
CA ILE A 48 -65.90 17.74 36.42
C ILE A 48 -66.58 18.76 37.34
N SER A 49 -67.72 19.24 36.86
CA SER A 49 -68.80 19.87 37.61
C SER A 49 -69.31 18.94 38.71
N GLN A 50 -69.20 19.38 39.96
CA GLN A 50 -69.83 18.73 41.11
C GLN A 50 -70.77 19.75 41.75
N ASP A 51 -72.06 19.61 41.43
CA ASP A 51 -73.16 20.19 42.18
C ASP A 51 -73.16 19.66 43.62
N LEU A 52 -73.23 20.55 44.61
CA LEU A 52 -73.71 20.22 45.95
C LEU A 52 -74.63 21.34 46.45
N ASN A 53 -75.92 21.09 46.21
CA ASN A 53 -77.06 21.50 47.01
C ASN A 53 -76.76 21.54 48.52
N GLY A 54 -77.21 22.60 49.18
CA GLY A 54 -77.39 22.67 50.63
C GLY A 54 -78.15 23.95 51.03
N PRO A 55 -79.19 23.88 51.87
CA PRO A 55 -80.41 24.68 51.74
C PRO A 55 -80.38 25.95 52.57
N VAL A 56 -81.05 27.01 52.10
CA VAL A 56 -81.48 28.10 53.00
C VAL A 56 -82.94 28.40 52.74
N SER A 57 -83.72 28.19 53.80
CA SER A 57 -85.17 28.19 53.87
C SER A 57 -85.78 29.55 53.54
N PHE A 58 -86.67 29.57 52.55
CA PHE A 58 -87.69 30.60 52.42
C PHE A 58 -88.89 30.20 53.29
N GLN A 59 -89.01 30.80 54.47
CA GLN A 59 -90.26 30.81 55.23
C GLN A 59 -91.01 32.11 54.92
N LEU A 60 -92.06 31.94 54.12
CA LEU A 60 -93.14 32.91 53.93
C LEU A 60 -94.10 32.76 55.12
N ASN A 61 -94.15 33.75 56.01
CA ASN A 61 -95.31 33.96 56.86
C ASN A 61 -95.54 35.46 57.01
N GLY A 62 -96.80 35.87 56.84
CA GLY A 62 -97.17 37.23 56.54
C GLY A 62 -97.21 38.23 57.69
N LEU A 63 -97.41 39.48 57.26
CA LEU A 63 -98.18 40.54 57.92
C LEU A 63 -97.49 41.39 59.00
N HIS A 64 -97.17 42.63 58.59
CA HIS A 64 -97.18 43.93 59.32
C HIS A 64 -95.89 44.74 59.14
N GLY A 65 -96.06 46.02 58.76
CA GLY A 65 -95.04 46.90 58.22
C GLY A 65 -93.92 47.33 59.18
N ASN A 66 -92.79 47.74 58.61
CA ASN A 66 -91.85 48.72 59.17
C ASN A 66 -90.78 49.10 58.12
N SER A 67 -90.73 50.38 57.76
CA SER A 67 -89.88 51.02 56.74
C SER A 67 -88.38 51.15 57.09
N THR A 68 -87.87 50.25 57.95
CA THR A 68 -86.45 50.18 58.37
C THR A 68 -85.68 49.08 57.64
N ASN A 69 -86.37 48.04 57.15
CA ASN A 69 -85.76 46.87 56.49
C ASN A 69 -85.24 47.18 55.06
N ASP A 70 -85.94 48.03 54.31
CA ASP A 70 -85.54 48.38 52.93
C ASP A 70 -84.22 49.16 52.88
N LYS A 71 -83.91 49.89 53.95
CA LYS A 71 -82.67 50.66 54.09
C LYS A 71 -81.47 49.76 54.36
N GLU A 72 -81.65 48.72 55.17
CA GLU A 72 -80.64 47.69 55.43
C GLU A 72 -80.42 46.79 54.21
N ALA A 73 -81.50 46.47 53.47
CA ALA A 73 -81.40 45.78 52.19
C ALA A 73 -80.65 46.61 51.13
N MET A 74 -80.90 47.92 51.04
CA MET A 74 -80.15 48.83 50.17
C MET A 74 -78.69 49.01 50.60
N GLN A 75 -78.41 49.04 51.91
CA GLN A 75 -77.03 49.08 52.42
C GLN A 75 -76.29 47.77 52.10
N SER A 76 -76.92 46.61 52.29
CA SER A 76 -76.36 45.31 51.92
C SER A 76 -76.05 45.21 50.42
N LEU A 77 -76.96 45.72 49.58
CA LEU A 77 -76.76 45.77 48.13
C LEU A 77 -75.61 46.73 47.75
N ASN A 78 -75.54 47.90 48.37
CA ASN A 78 -74.44 48.85 48.16
C ASN A 78 -73.10 48.30 48.66
N SER A 79 -73.06 47.59 49.79
CA SER A 79 -71.86 46.90 50.27
C SER A 79 -71.43 45.80 49.30
N ARG A 80 -72.38 45.07 48.71
CA ARG A 80 -72.11 44.05 47.69
C ARG A 80 -71.63 44.66 46.37
N LEU A 81 -72.18 45.81 45.96
CA LEU A 81 -71.72 46.58 44.80
C LEU A 81 -70.32 47.15 45.03
N ALA A 82 -70.03 47.68 46.21
CA ALA A 82 -68.69 48.16 46.60
C ALA A 82 -67.67 47.02 46.54
N ASN A 83 -67.99 45.86 47.12
CA ASN A 83 -67.15 44.67 47.03
C ASN A 83 -66.96 44.19 45.58
N TYR A 84 -67.99 44.29 44.73
CA TYR A 84 -67.88 43.96 43.31
C TYR A 84 -66.98 44.95 42.55
N LEU A 85 -67.12 46.25 42.81
CA LEU A 85 -66.26 47.30 42.22
C LEU A 85 -64.80 47.16 42.66
N ASP A 86 -64.56 46.83 43.92
CA ASP A 86 -63.20 46.55 44.42
C ASP A 86 -62.62 45.28 43.81
N LYS A 87 -63.45 44.25 43.58
CA LYS A 87 -63.04 43.04 42.87
C LYS A 87 -62.69 43.34 41.41
N VAL A 88 -63.51 44.13 40.70
CA VAL A 88 -63.24 44.55 39.31
C VAL A 88 -61.93 45.33 39.25
N ARG A 89 -61.72 46.32 40.14
CA ARG A 89 -60.45 47.07 40.21
C ARG A 89 -59.25 46.17 40.51
N SER A 90 -59.41 45.16 41.37
CA SER A 90 -58.34 44.19 41.65
C SER A 90 -58.02 43.32 40.44
N LEU A 91 -59.04 42.93 39.67
CA LEU A 91 -58.89 42.15 38.45
C LEU A 91 -58.27 42.98 37.34
N GLU A 92 -58.69 44.24 37.16
CA GLU A 92 -58.09 45.18 36.20
C GLU A 92 -56.60 45.39 36.47
N ARG A 93 -56.20 45.59 37.74
CA ARG A 93 -54.78 45.68 38.11
C ARG A 93 -54.03 44.38 37.82
N SER A 94 -54.60 43.23 38.20
CA SER A 94 -53.99 41.93 37.91
C SER A 94 -53.88 41.67 36.41
N ASN A 95 -54.84 42.12 35.61
CA ASN A 95 -54.84 41.94 34.16
C ASN A 95 -53.79 42.85 33.52
N ALA A 96 -53.66 44.09 33.97
CA ALA A 96 -52.60 45.00 33.53
C ALA A 96 -51.20 44.44 33.84
N ASP A 97 -51.01 43.85 35.04
CA ASP A 97 -49.76 43.21 35.42
C ASP A 97 -49.46 41.96 34.57
N LEU A 98 -50.48 41.17 34.24
CA LEU A 98 -50.35 40.01 33.36
C LEU A 98 -50.04 40.44 31.92
N GLU A 99 -50.69 41.47 31.40
CA GLU A 99 -50.39 42.03 30.07
C GLU A 99 -48.95 42.56 29.99
N MET A 100 -48.47 43.23 31.03
CA MET A 100 -47.07 43.66 31.15
C MET A 100 -46.12 42.46 31.12
N LYS A 101 -46.40 41.42 31.90
CA LYS A 101 -45.60 40.17 31.90
C LYS A 101 -45.63 39.47 30.54
N ILE A 102 -46.77 39.43 29.86
CA ILE A 102 -46.88 38.83 28.52
C ILE A 102 -46.04 39.62 27.52
N LYS A 103 -46.11 40.96 27.52
CA LYS A 103 -45.28 41.80 26.65
C LYS A 103 -43.79 41.60 26.91
N GLN A 104 -43.38 41.54 28.18
CA GLN A 104 -42.00 41.28 28.56
C GLN A 104 -41.53 39.90 28.08
N LEU A 105 -42.33 38.86 28.32
CA LEU A 105 -42.03 37.51 27.85
C LEU A 105 -42.02 37.41 26.32
N MET A 106 -42.86 38.17 25.61
CA MET A 106 -42.82 38.22 24.15
C MET A 106 -41.52 38.83 23.65
N ILE A 107 -41.03 39.91 24.28
CA ILE A 107 -39.75 40.55 23.92
C ILE A 107 -38.58 39.61 24.23
N GLU A 108 -38.59 38.95 25.39
CA GLU A 108 -37.56 37.98 25.78
C GLU A 108 -37.57 36.70 24.93
N ARG A 109 -38.76 36.31 24.43
CA ARG A 109 -38.93 35.12 23.58
C ARG A 109 -38.64 35.38 22.10
N ILE A 110 -38.44 36.64 21.67
CA ILE A 110 -37.90 36.90 20.32
C ILE A 110 -36.50 36.28 20.30
N PRO A 111 -36.27 35.19 19.55
CA PRO A 111 -34.96 34.57 19.50
C PRO A 111 -33.99 35.61 18.93
N LYS A 112 -32.91 35.91 19.66
CA LYS A 112 -31.83 36.74 19.13
C LYS A 112 -31.34 36.05 17.86
N GLY A 113 -31.62 36.65 16.70
CA GLY A 113 -31.25 36.09 15.40
C GLY A 113 -29.77 35.72 15.43
N HIS A 114 -29.45 34.46 15.17
CA HIS A 114 -28.06 34.07 14.96
C HIS A 114 -27.56 34.82 13.72
N ASP A 115 -26.35 35.36 13.80
CA ASP A 115 -25.69 36.06 12.70
C ASP A 115 -25.30 35.03 11.62
N LEU A 116 -26.32 34.65 10.84
CA LEU A 116 -26.25 33.66 9.76
C LEU A 116 -25.24 34.07 8.70
N ASP A 117 -25.11 35.38 8.46
CA ASP A 117 -24.18 35.93 7.48
C ASP A 117 -22.73 35.74 7.94
N SER A 118 -22.43 36.01 9.22
CA SER A 118 -21.11 35.72 9.81
C SER A 118 -20.79 34.23 9.81
N MET A 119 -21.76 33.37 10.13
CA MET A 119 -21.57 31.92 10.11
C MET A 119 -21.34 31.38 8.69
N MET A 120 -22.06 31.91 7.70
CA MET A 120 -21.89 31.55 6.29
C MET A 120 -20.53 32.03 5.75
N ALA A 121 -20.10 33.23 6.14
CA ALA A 121 -18.76 33.73 5.81
C ALA A 121 -17.65 32.86 6.42
N GLN A 122 -17.81 32.42 7.66
CA GLN A 122 -16.87 31.48 8.30
C GLN A 122 -16.85 30.12 7.59
N ALA A 123 -18.03 29.59 7.23
CA ALA A 123 -18.13 28.32 6.49
C ALA A 123 -17.41 28.40 5.13
N HIS A 124 -17.63 29.49 4.37
CA HIS A 124 -16.96 29.70 3.09
C HIS A 124 -15.45 29.89 3.24
N ALA A 125 -14.99 30.61 4.27
CA ALA A 125 -13.56 30.75 4.56
C ALA A 125 -12.89 29.41 4.85
N VAL A 126 -13.55 28.53 5.63
CA VAL A 126 -13.06 27.17 5.88
C VAL A 126 -13.04 26.35 4.59
N GLU A 127 -14.07 26.46 3.74
CA GLU A 127 -14.13 25.74 2.47
C GLU A 127 -13.00 26.15 1.51
N GLN A 128 -12.68 27.45 1.45
CA GLN A 128 -11.55 27.97 0.69
C GLN A 128 -10.20 27.46 1.22
N GLU A 129 -10.02 27.44 2.54
CA GLU A 129 -8.78 26.93 3.15
C GLU A 129 -8.63 25.42 2.89
N VAL A 130 -9.72 24.64 2.98
CA VAL A 130 -9.71 23.21 2.63
C VAL A 130 -9.33 23.00 1.17
N ARG A 131 -9.88 23.78 0.23
CA ARG A 131 -9.50 23.71 -1.18
C ARG A 131 -8.02 24.03 -1.39
N LYS A 132 -7.53 25.11 -0.76
CA LYS A 132 -6.11 25.49 -0.82
C LYS A 132 -5.20 24.38 -0.31
N LYS A 133 -5.54 23.78 0.84
CA LYS A 133 -4.80 22.66 1.41
C LYS A 133 -4.87 21.40 0.57
N THR A 134 -5.98 21.16 -0.11
CA THR A 134 -6.12 20.03 -1.05
C THR A 134 -5.21 20.21 -2.26
N LEU A 135 -5.15 21.42 -2.83
CA LEU A 135 -4.24 21.73 -3.94
C LEU A 135 -2.77 21.67 -3.51
N GLU A 136 -2.44 22.19 -2.32
CA GLU A 136 -1.10 22.10 -1.75
C GLU A 136 -0.67 20.64 -1.52
N ASN A 137 -1.59 19.79 -1.03
CA ASN A 137 -1.34 18.36 -0.86
C ASN A 137 -1.09 17.67 -2.21
N ALA A 138 -1.92 17.94 -3.23
CA ALA A 138 -1.73 17.41 -4.58
C ALA A 138 -0.38 17.83 -5.17
N ARG A 139 0.02 19.09 -4.98
CA ARG A 139 1.33 19.59 -5.40
C ARG A 139 2.47 18.85 -4.69
N LEU A 140 2.40 18.71 -3.36
CA LEU A 140 3.42 17.99 -2.59
C LEU A 140 3.51 16.52 -3.01
N MET A 141 2.39 15.87 -3.31
CA MET A 141 2.37 14.51 -3.84
C MET A 141 3.13 14.40 -5.18
N LEU A 142 2.93 15.35 -6.09
CA LEU A 142 3.67 15.40 -7.36
C LEU A 142 5.17 15.66 -7.14
N GLU A 143 5.53 16.55 -6.22
CA GLU A 143 6.94 16.81 -5.87
C GLU A 143 7.60 15.57 -5.25
N ILE A 144 6.88 14.81 -4.40
CA ILE A 144 7.34 13.54 -3.84
C ILE A 144 7.56 12.51 -4.94
N ASP A 145 6.61 12.35 -5.86
CA ASP A 145 6.72 11.36 -6.93
C ASP A 145 7.84 11.74 -7.92
N ASN A 146 8.02 13.03 -8.21
CA ASN A 146 9.16 13.51 -8.99
C ASN A 146 10.51 13.23 -8.31
N ALA A 147 10.61 13.49 -6.99
CA ALA A 147 11.82 13.21 -6.22
C ALA A 147 12.13 11.71 -6.15
N LYS A 148 11.11 10.85 -6.06
CA LYS A 148 11.27 9.38 -6.13
C LYS A 148 11.78 8.93 -7.49
N LEU A 149 11.18 9.42 -8.58
CA LEU A 149 11.62 9.10 -9.94
C LEU A 149 13.08 9.53 -10.16
N ALA A 150 13.45 10.74 -9.72
CA ALA A 150 14.84 11.20 -9.80
C ALA A 150 15.80 10.34 -8.96
N ALA A 151 15.38 9.91 -7.77
CA ALA A 151 16.17 9.01 -6.93
C ALA A 151 16.37 7.64 -7.58
N ASP A 152 15.33 7.08 -8.20
CA ASP A 152 15.42 5.82 -8.94
C ASP A 152 16.31 5.94 -10.18
N ASP A 153 16.22 7.05 -10.92
CA ASP A 153 17.12 7.33 -12.04
C ASP A 153 18.58 7.39 -11.60
N PHE A 154 18.88 8.05 -10.47
CA PHE A 154 20.24 8.09 -9.92
C PHE A 154 20.69 6.73 -9.40
N ARG A 155 19.78 5.94 -8.80
CA ARG A 155 20.07 4.58 -8.35
C ARG A 155 20.47 3.70 -9.53
N ILE A 156 19.70 3.69 -10.62
CA ILE A 156 20.00 2.92 -11.82
C ILE A 156 21.33 3.36 -12.42
N LYS A 157 21.57 4.68 -12.55
CA LYS A 157 22.86 5.21 -13.05
C LYS A 157 24.03 4.76 -12.21
N TRP A 158 23.90 4.81 -10.88
CA TRP A 158 24.94 4.36 -9.96
C TRP A 158 25.19 2.85 -10.07
N GLU A 159 24.14 2.03 -10.16
CA GLU A 159 24.24 0.58 -10.35
C GLU A 159 24.97 0.25 -11.68
N THR A 160 24.63 0.96 -12.77
CA THR A 160 25.31 0.77 -14.07
C THR A 160 26.79 1.18 -14.02
N GLU A 161 27.10 2.31 -13.38
CA GLU A 161 28.47 2.80 -13.24
C GLU A 161 29.30 1.86 -12.35
N LEU A 162 28.71 1.34 -11.28
CA LEU A 162 29.36 0.37 -10.39
C LEU A 162 29.73 -0.90 -11.14
N VAL A 163 28.82 -1.46 -11.94
CA VAL A 163 29.09 -2.66 -12.75
C VAL A 163 30.20 -2.39 -13.77
N MET A 164 30.19 -1.23 -14.42
CA MET A 164 31.24 -0.83 -15.36
C MET A 164 32.60 -0.67 -14.65
N CYS A 165 32.65 0.02 -13.51
CA CYS A 165 33.83 0.16 -12.67
C CYS A 165 34.41 -1.20 -12.26
N GLN A 166 33.56 -2.11 -11.78
CA GLN A 166 33.98 -3.47 -11.42
C GLN A 166 34.51 -4.25 -12.63
N SER A 167 33.96 -4.03 -13.83
CA SER A 167 34.50 -4.64 -15.05
C SER A 167 35.88 -4.12 -15.39
N VAL A 168 36.07 -2.81 -15.36
CA VAL A 168 37.37 -2.18 -15.60
C VAL A 168 38.40 -2.60 -14.54
N GLU A 169 37.98 -2.73 -13.27
CA GLU A 169 38.84 -3.21 -12.20
C GLU A 169 39.29 -4.66 -12.43
N ARG A 170 38.35 -5.54 -12.82
CA ARG A 170 38.66 -6.93 -13.22
C ARG A 170 39.65 -6.97 -14.38
N ASP A 171 39.43 -6.15 -15.41
CA ASP A 171 40.32 -6.08 -16.58
C ASP A 171 41.71 -5.54 -16.21
N CYS A 172 41.79 -4.54 -15.31
CA CYS A 172 43.06 -4.02 -14.80
C CYS A 172 43.85 -5.08 -14.02
N ILE A 173 43.17 -5.87 -13.19
CA ILE A 173 43.78 -6.98 -12.46
C ILE A 173 44.27 -8.05 -13.43
N ALA A 174 43.47 -8.41 -14.44
CA ALA A 174 43.85 -9.38 -15.45
C ALA A 174 45.08 -8.90 -16.27
N LEU A 175 45.11 -7.63 -16.66
CA LEU A 175 46.26 -7.04 -17.37
C LEU A 175 47.51 -6.98 -16.48
N LYS A 176 47.38 -6.67 -15.19
CA LYS A 176 48.51 -6.73 -14.24
C LYS A 176 49.06 -8.13 -14.12
N LYS A 177 48.20 -9.15 -14.04
CA LYS A 177 48.61 -10.56 -14.02
C LYS A 177 49.29 -10.96 -15.34
N ALA A 178 48.72 -10.59 -16.48
CA ALA A 178 49.35 -10.85 -17.77
C ALA A 178 50.74 -10.21 -17.85
N LYS A 179 50.91 -8.97 -17.37
CA LYS A 179 52.21 -8.30 -17.29
C LYS A 179 53.20 -9.08 -16.42
N THR A 180 52.80 -9.53 -15.23
CA THR A 180 53.70 -10.32 -14.35
C THR A 180 54.08 -11.65 -14.98
N ASP A 181 53.14 -12.31 -15.67
CA ASP A 181 53.40 -13.57 -16.37
C ASP A 181 54.41 -13.34 -17.52
N HIS A 182 54.28 -12.24 -18.27
CA HIS A 182 55.25 -11.87 -19.31
C HIS A 182 56.62 -11.51 -18.73
N GLU A 183 56.67 -10.79 -17.60
CA GLU A 183 57.93 -10.50 -16.90
C GLU A 183 58.63 -11.78 -16.45
N GLN A 184 57.87 -12.77 -15.96
CA GLN A 184 58.39 -14.09 -15.61
C GLN A 184 58.93 -14.85 -16.83
N ILE A 185 58.20 -14.83 -17.96
CA ILE A 185 58.68 -15.43 -19.22
C ILE A 185 59.98 -14.76 -19.68
N ILE A 186 60.05 -13.42 -19.63
CA ILE A 186 61.28 -12.68 -19.98
C ILE A 186 62.44 -13.07 -19.06
N ALA A 187 62.19 -13.19 -17.75
CA ALA A 187 63.22 -13.62 -16.80
C ALA A 187 63.71 -15.05 -17.09
N SER A 188 62.80 -15.98 -17.40
CA SER A 188 63.15 -17.35 -17.82
C SER A 188 64.01 -17.35 -19.08
N LEU A 189 63.56 -16.66 -20.13
CA LEU A 189 64.28 -16.59 -21.41
C LEU A 189 65.66 -15.92 -21.28
N ARG A 190 65.81 -14.95 -20.37
CA ARG A 190 67.12 -14.37 -20.04
C ARG A 190 68.03 -15.39 -19.37
N GLY A 191 67.51 -16.17 -18.42
CA GLY A 191 68.24 -17.27 -17.78
C GLY A 191 68.70 -18.31 -18.80
N ASP A 192 67.80 -18.73 -19.70
CA ASP A 192 68.13 -19.67 -20.78
C ASP A 192 69.23 -19.10 -21.70
N LEU A 193 69.14 -17.83 -22.07
CA LEU A 193 70.12 -17.15 -22.91
C LEU A 193 71.49 -17.04 -22.23
N ASP A 194 71.55 -16.73 -20.93
CA ASP A 194 72.80 -16.67 -20.20
C ASP A 194 73.41 -18.06 -20.01
N SER A 195 72.60 -19.10 -19.74
CA SER A 195 73.07 -20.49 -19.69
C SER A 195 73.67 -20.95 -21.04
N LEU A 196 73.01 -20.61 -22.15
CA LEU A 196 73.47 -20.98 -23.49
C LEU A 196 74.77 -20.24 -23.87
N LYS A 197 74.94 -19.00 -23.39
CA LYS A 197 76.21 -18.28 -23.53
C LYS A 197 77.31 -18.97 -22.73
N GLU A 198 77.05 -19.36 -21.49
CA GLU A 198 78.02 -20.08 -20.65
C GLU A 198 78.44 -21.40 -21.31
N GLU A 199 77.50 -22.18 -21.85
CA GLU A 199 77.78 -23.39 -22.62
C GLU A 199 78.66 -23.10 -23.85
N LEU A 200 78.37 -22.02 -24.59
CA LEU A 200 79.15 -21.62 -25.75
C LEU A 200 80.57 -21.18 -25.36
N TYR A 201 80.73 -20.44 -24.27
CA TYR A 201 82.04 -20.07 -23.72
C TYR A 201 82.82 -21.31 -23.27
N PHE A 202 82.16 -22.24 -22.58
CA PHE A 202 82.76 -23.50 -22.15
C PHE A 202 83.23 -24.33 -23.35
N LEU A 203 82.40 -24.47 -24.39
CA LEU A 203 82.72 -25.24 -25.59
C LEU A 203 83.89 -24.62 -26.37
N LYS A 204 83.93 -23.29 -26.51
CA LYS A 204 85.06 -22.58 -27.14
C LYS A 204 86.36 -22.78 -26.37
N ARG A 205 86.31 -22.64 -25.04
CA ARG A 205 87.48 -22.86 -24.18
C ARG A 205 87.98 -24.29 -24.26
N ASN A 206 87.08 -25.27 -24.20
CA ASN A 206 87.45 -26.68 -24.32
C ASN A 206 88.09 -26.97 -25.69
N HIS A 207 87.54 -26.42 -26.77
CA HIS A 207 88.13 -26.55 -28.11
C HIS A 207 89.53 -25.91 -28.21
N GLU A 208 89.72 -24.74 -27.61
CA GLU A 208 91.02 -24.07 -27.59
C GLU A 208 92.07 -24.85 -26.78
N GLU A 209 91.67 -25.41 -25.63
CA GLU A 209 92.50 -26.31 -24.83
C GLU A 209 92.84 -27.62 -25.58
N GLU A 210 91.87 -28.21 -26.29
CA GLU A 210 92.10 -29.40 -27.14
C GLU A 210 93.03 -29.10 -28.32
N LEU A 211 92.89 -27.94 -28.97
CA LEU A 211 93.79 -27.50 -30.04
C LEU A 211 95.21 -27.27 -29.54
N GLU A 212 95.38 -26.66 -28.36
CA GLU A 212 96.69 -26.45 -27.75
C GLU A 212 97.31 -27.79 -27.32
N GLN A 213 96.51 -28.73 -26.80
CA GLN A 213 96.95 -30.10 -26.55
C GLN A 213 97.38 -30.81 -27.83
N MET A 214 96.64 -30.67 -28.93
CA MET A 214 96.99 -31.24 -30.23
C MET A 214 98.24 -30.58 -30.82
N ARG A 215 98.38 -29.26 -30.73
CA ARG A 215 99.57 -28.51 -31.17
C ARG A 215 100.79 -28.87 -30.35
N SER A 216 100.67 -28.96 -29.03
CA SER A 216 101.76 -29.39 -28.16
C SER A 216 102.11 -30.87 -28.35
N ARG A 217 101.14 -31.73 -28.72
CA ARG A 217 101.41 -33.09 -29.19
C ARG A 217 102.18 -33.07 -30.50
N ILE A 218 101.74 -32.32 -31.51
CA ILE A 218 102.44 -32.20 -32.80
C ILE A 218 103.85 -31.59 -32.64
N ALA A 219 104.01 -30.59 -31.77
CA ALA A 219 105.30 -29.97 -31.46
C ALA A 219 106.22 -30.89 -30.62
N ARG A 220 105.65 -31.78 -29.82
CA ARG A 220 106.38 -32.89 -29.18
C ARG A 220 106.67 -34.04 -30.16
N ASP A 221 105.90 -34.18 -31.23
CA ASP A 221 106.01 -35.19 -32.28
C ASP A 221 106.99 -34.80 -33.41
N GLU A 222 107.89 -33.84 -33.20
CA GLU A 222 109.23 -33.91 -33.83
C GLU A 222 110.06 -34.97 -33.08
N VAL A 223 109.68 -36.24 -33.23
CA VAL A 223 110.34 -37.37 -32.58
C VAL A 223 111.37 -37.98 -33.53
N ASN A 224 112.64 -37.64 -33.30
CA ASN A 224 113.76 -38.54 -33.57
C ASN A 224 113.64 -39.74 -32.60
N VAL A 225 113.38 -40.93 -33.14
CA VAL A 225 113.35 -42.18 -32.39
C VAL A 225 114.79 -42.69 -32.26
N GLU A 226 115.48 -42.28 -31.19
CA GLU A 226 116.69 -42.97 -30.71
C GLU A 226 116.34 -43.75 -29.44
N VAL A 227 116.49 -45.06 -29.59
CA VAL A 227 116.25 -46.08 -28.58
C VAL A 227 117.44 -46.08 -27.62
N ASP A 228 117.26 -45.60 -26.38
CA ASP A 228 118.15 -45.92 -25.27
C ASP A 228 117.41 -46.84 -24.28
N SER A 229 117.98 -48.03 -24.11
CA SER A 229 117.43 -49.16 -23.37
C SER A 229 118.05 -49.20 -21.98
N ALA A 230 117.55 -48.38 -21.06
CA ALA A 230 117.91 -48.49 -19.65
C ALA A 230 116.89 -49.40 -18.92
N SER A 231 117.34 -50.62 -18.59
CA SER A 231 116.78 -51.57 -17.62
C SER A 231 115.25 -51.59 -17.51
N GLY A 232 114.62 -52.52 -18.25
CA GLY A 232 113.17 -52.70 -18.27
C GLY A 232 112.55 -52.73 -16.86
N PRO A 233 111.54 -51.89 -16.57
CA PRO A 233 110.76 -52.04 -15.36
C PRO A 233 110.04 -53.39 -15.44
N GLU A 234 110.03 -54.09 -14.31
CA GLU A 234 109.44 -55.41 -14.14
C GLU A 234 108.03 -55.44 -14.76
N LEU A 235 107.87 -56.07 -15.93
CA LEU A 235 106.63 -56.07 -16.73
C LEU A 235 105.39 -56.45 -15.92
N GLY A 236 105.59 -57.24 -14.85
CA GLY A 236 104.57 -57.59 -13.87
C GLY A 236 103.97 -56.38 -13.13
N THR A 237 104.78 -55.38 -12.74
CA THR A 237 104.31 -54.17 -12.04
C THR A 237 103.52 -53.26 -12.97
N VAL A 238 104.00 -53.05 -14.21
CA VAL A 238 103.30 -52.24 -15.23
C VAL A 238 101.97 -52.88 -15.65
N LEU A 239 101.93 -54.20 -15.87
CA LEU A 239 100.69 -54.91 -16.17
C LEU A 239 99.73 -54.94 -14.96
N ALA A 240 100.24 -55.01 -13.74
CA ALA A 240 99.42 -54.91 -12.53
C ALA A 240 98.82 -53.51 -12.35
N GLU A 241 99.59 -52.46 -12.62
CA GLU A 241 99.12 -51.07 -12.59
C GLU A 241 98.10 -50.79 -13.69
N LEU A 242 98.33 -51.29 -14.90
CA LEU A 242 97.36 -51.20 -15.99
C LEU A 242 96.03 -51.90 -15.63
N ARG A 243 96.10 -53.10 -15.04
CA ARG A 243 94.90 -53.79 -14.53
C ARG A 243 94.18 -52.98 -13.45
N SER A 244 94.92 -52.43 -12.49
CA SER A 244 94.37 -51.58 -11.42
C SER A 244 93.65 -50.35 -11.99
N GLN A 245 94.22 -49.70 -13.01
CA GLN A 245 93.57 -48.57 -13.68
C GLN A 245 92.29 -48.97 -14.41
N TYR A 246 92.30 -50.07 -15.16
CA TYR A 246 91.09 -50.57 -15.83
C TYR A 246 90.01 -50.99 -14.83
N GLU A 247 90.38 -51.64 -13.73
CA GLU A 247 89.45 -51.99 -12.66
C GLU A 247 88.86 -50.74 -12.00
N GLY A 248 89.67 -49.71 -11.78
CA GLY A 248 89.22 -48.40 -11.32
C GLY A 248 88.25 -47.71 -12.29
N ILE A 249 88.52 -47.75 -13.59
CA ILE A 249 87.64 -47.17 -14.63
C ILE A 249 86.31 -47.93 -14.69
N VAL A 250 86.33 -49.27 -14.67
CA VAL A 250 85.12 -50.10 -14.67
C VAL A 250 84.29 -49.84 -13.42
N LYS A 251 84.92 -49.77 -12.24
CA LYS A 251 84.24 -49.44 -10.98
C LYS A 251 83.61 -48.06 -11.03
N LYS A 252 84.35 -47.05 -11.49
CA LYS A 252 83.87 -45.67 -11.63
C LYS A 252 82.71 -45.57 -12.62
N ASN A 253 82.79 -46.26 -13.76
CA ASN A 253 81.72 -46.29 -14.76
C ASN A 253 80.45 -46.96 -14.20
N LYS A 254 80.61 -48.07 -13.47
CA LYS A 254 79.49 -48.74 -12.77
C LYS A 254 78.83 -47.80 -11.76
N GLU A 255 79.62 -47.15 -10.89
CA GLU A 255 79.10 -46.21 -9.89
C GLU A 255 78.40 -45.01 -10.54
N GLN A 256 78.98 -44.43 -11.61
CA GLN A 256 78.37 -43.33 -12.36
C GLN A 256 77.05 -43.74 -13.01
N THR A 257 76.99 -44.95 -13.58
CA THR A 257 75.79 -45.51 -14.19
C THR A 257 74.70 -45.74 -13.13
N GLU A 258 75.04 -46.32 -11.98
CA GLU A 258 74.11 -46.52 -10.86
C GLU A 258 73.60 -45.18 -10.32
N GLN A 259 74.46 -44.18 -10.15
CA GLN A 259 74.08 -42.83 -9.72
C GLN A 259 73.16 -42.15 -10.74
N TRP A 260 73.45 -42.29 -12.03
CA TRP A 260 72.61 -41.76 -13.10
C TRP A 260 71.21 -42.40 -13.08
N TYR A 261 71.12 -43.73 -12.98
CA TYR A 261 69.84 -44.44 -12.86
C TYR A 261 69.08 -44.03 -11.59
N ARG A 262 69.75 -43.91 -10.44
CA ARG A 262 69.12 -43.45 -9.19
C ARG A 262 68.56 -42.04 -9.33
N LYS A 263 69.33 -41.11 -9.90
CA LYS A 263 68.87 -39.75 -10.14
C LYS A 263 67.67 -39.72 -11.09
N LYS A 264 67.69 -40.53 -12.16
CA LYS A 264 66.56 -40.61 -13.09
C LYS A 264 65.30 -41.20 -12.44
N LEU A 265 65.44 -42.25 -11.62
CA LEU A 265 64.34 -42.82 -10.85
C LEU A 265 63.77 -41.81 -9.84
N GLU A 266 64.62 -41.04 -9.17
CA GLU A 266 64.20 -40.00 -8.24
C GLU A 266 63.41 -38.88 -8.96
N THR A 267 63.88 -38.42 -10.13
CA THR A 267 63.15 -37.43 -10.93
C THR A 267 61.77 -37.95 -11.34
N VAL A 268 61.70 -39.17 -11.88
CA VAL A 268 60.41 -39.78 -12.27
C VAL A 268 59.50 -39.98 -11.06
N GLN A 269 60.05 -40.38 -9.91
CA GLN A 269 59.27 -40.52 -8.68
C GLN A 269 58.70 -39.18 -8.20
N ASN A 270 59.47 -38.09 -8.33
CA ASN A 270 59.01 -36.75 -7.97
C ASN A 270 57.93 -36.25 -8.95
N GLU A 271 58.12 -36.43 -10.27
CA GLU A 271 57.10 -36.12 -11.28
C GLU A 271 55.79 -36.87 -11.03
N VAL A 272 55.86 -38.16 -10.67
CA VAL A 272 54.67 -38.96 -10.33
C VAL A 272 53.97 -38.42 -9.09
N LYS A 273 54.72 -37.99 -8.06
CA LYS A 273 54.13 -37.38 -6.86
C LYS A 273 53.44 -36.05 -7.18
N GLU A 274 54.11 -35.17 -7.91
CA GLU A 274 53.54 -33.87 -8.32
C GLU A 274 52.28 -34.06 -9.16
N ASN A 275 52.30 -34.99 -10.12
CA ASN A 275 51.13 -35.31 -10.94
C ASN A 275 49.99 -35.90 -10.09
N ASN A 276 50.30 -36.77 -9.11
CA ASN A 276 49.28 -37.31 -8.20
C ASN A 276 48.66 -36.22 -7.31
N GLU A 277 49.46 -35.29 -6.81
CA GLU A 277 48.98 -34.14 -6.02
C GLU A 277 48.12 -33.20 -6.86
N ALA A 278 48.54 -32.88 -8.09
CA ALA A 278 47.76 -32.10 -9.03
C ALA A 278 46.43 -32.79 -9.38
N LEU A 279 46.45 -34.10 -9.62
CA LEU A 279 45.25 -34.89 -9.86
C LEU A 279 44.30 -34.88 -8.65
N ARG A 280 44.83 -35.01 -7.44
CA ARG A 280 44.05 -34.93 -6.20
C ARG A 280 43.44 -33.54 -6.00
N GLY A 281 44.18 -32.48 -6.33
CA GLY A 281 43.68 -31.10 -6.34
C GLY A 281 42.52 -30.92 -7.32
N ALA A 282 42.70 -31.35 -8.56
CA ALA A 282 41.67 -31.30 -9.59
C ALA A 282 40.42 -32.12 -9.24
N GLN A 283 40.59 -33.30 -8.63
CA GLN A 283 39.47 -34.08 -8.11
C GLN A 283 38.73 -33.35 -6.98
N GLY A 284 39.47 -32.71 -6.06
CA GLY A 284 38.89 -31.88 -5.01
C GLY A 284 38.03 -30.75 -5.57
N GLU A 285 38.57 -29.97 -6.51
CA GLU A 285 37.85 -28.90 -7.20
C GLU A 285 36.60 -29.43 -7.92
N LEU A 286 36.70 -30.58 -8.61
CA LEU A 286 35.55 -31.20 -9.26
C LEU A 286 34.44 -31.53 -8.25
N THR A 287 34.78 -32.11 -7.10
CA THR A 287 33.77 -32.42 -6.07
C THR A 287 33.16 -31.18 -5.44
N GLU A 288 33.93 -30.11 -5.26
CA GLU A 288 33.42 -28.84 -4.74
C GLU A 288 32.46 -28.19 -5.74
N ARG A 289 32.81 -28.19 -7.04
CA ARG A 289 31.92 -27.69 -8.10
C ARG A 289 30.65 -28.51 -8.23
N GLN A 290 30.72 -29.83 -8.08
CA GLN A 290 29.54 -30.68 -8.05
C GLN A 290 28.62 -30.35 -6.86
N ARG A 291 29.17 -30.16 -5.65
CA ARG A 291 28.38 -29.74 -4.48
C ARG A 291 27.77 -28.35 -4.66
N PHE A 292 28.50 -27.43 -5.28
CA PHE A 292 28.00 -26.10 -5.60
C PHE A 292 26.84 -26.15 -6.60
N LEU A 293 26.97 -26.93 -7.68
CA LEU A 293 25.90 -27.16 -8.65
C LEU A 293 24.66 -27.76 -7.98
N GLN A 294 24.83 -28.81 -7.16
CA GLN A 294 23.72 -29.42 -6.43
C GLN A 294 23.01 -28.42 -5.49
N THR A 295 23.77 -27.54 -4.83
CA THR A 295 23.20 -26.51 -3.96
C THR A 295 22.36 -25.52 -4.78
N LEU A 296 22.89 -25.07 -5.91
CA LEU A 296 22.19 -24.15 -6.81
C LEU A 296 20.94 -24.81 -7.45
N GLU A 297 20.99 -26.10 -7.78
CA GLU A 297 19.84 -26.87 -8.26
C GLU A 297 18.72 -26.94 -7.21
N VAL A 298 19.07 -27.18 -5.94
CA VAL A 298 18.10 -27.17 -4.84
C VAL A 298 17.51 -25.78 -4.61
N GLU A 299 18.32 -24.72 -4.71
CA GLU A 299 17.83 -23.34 -4.64
C GLU A 299 16.86 -23.02 -5.79
N LEU A 300 17.20 -23.43 -7.01
CA LEU A 300 16.31 -23.29 -8.17
C LEU A 300 15.00 -24.05 -7.98
N GLU A 301 15.04 -25.30 -7.51
CA GLU A 301 13.83 -26.09 -7.25
C GLU A 301 12.96 -25.45 -6.15
N SER A 302 13.60 -24.92 -5.10
CA SER A 302 12.93 -24.17 -4.04
C SER A 302 12.22 -22.92 -4.57
N LEU A 303 12.90 -22.14 -5.43
CA LEU A 303 12.31 -20.95 -6.07
C LEU A 303 11.13 -21.33 -6.99
N HIS A 304 11.24 -22.40 -7.77
CA HIS A 304 10.11 -22.89 -8.57
C HIS A 304 8.91 -23.28 -7.69
N LYS A 305 9.14 -23.96 -6.55
CA LYS A 305 8.07 -24.28 -5.59
C LYS A 305 7.45 -23.03 -4.99
N GLN A 306 8.26 -22.01 -4.70
CA GLN A 306 7.77 -20.72 -4.19
C GLN A 306 6.89 -20.00 -5.23
N ILE A 307 7.32 -19.96 -6.50
CA ILE A 307 6.54 -19.38 -7.59
C ILE A 307 5.19 -20.11 -7.72
N ALA A 308 5.20 -21.45 -7.79
CA ALA A 308 3.98 -22.24 -7.89
C ALA A 308 3.01 -22.00 -6.72
N ALA A 309 3.55 -21.86 -5.50
CA ALA A 309 2.74 -21.53 -4.32
C ALA A 309 2.13 -20.11 -4.40
N LEU A 310 2.88 -19.13 -4.88
CA LEU A 310 2.39 -17.76 -5.06
C LEU A 310 1.34 -17.66 -6.17
N GLU A 311 1.54 -18.37 -7.29
CA GLU A 311 0.56 -18.48 -8.37
C GLU A 311 -0.73 -19.15 -7.89
N GLY A 312 -0.61 -20.22 -7.11
CA GLY A 312 -1.76 -20.88 -6.46
C GLY A 312 -2.53 -19.93 -5.54
N ASN A 313 -1.81 -19.20 -4.66
CA ASN A 313 -2.42 -18.21 -3.79
C ASN A 313 -3.12 -17.09 -4.58
N LEU A 314 -2.51 -16.61 -5.66
CA LEU A 314 -3.11 -15.59 -6.53
C LEU A 314 -4.40 -16.11 -7.17
N ALA A 315 -4.39 -17.35 -7.67
CA ALA A 315 -5.57 -17.99 -8.26
C ALA A 315 -6.68 -18.17 -7.22
N GLU A 316 -6.38 -18.65 -6.02
CA GLU A 316 -7.34 -18.79 -4.93
C GLU A 316 -7.95 -17.45 -4.51
N VAL A 317 -7.12 -16.40 -4.39
CA VAL A 317 -7.58 -15.06 -4.04
C VAL A 317 -8.45 -14.49 -5.16
N GLY A 318 -8.04 -14.66 -6.42
CA GLY A 318 -8.85 -14.28 -7.58
C GLY A 318 -10.22 -14.98 -7.59
N GLN A 319 -10.25 -16.29 -7.32
CA GLN A 319 -11.50 -17.06 -7.23
C GLN A 319 -12.40 -16.59 -6.07
N LYS A 320 -11.82 -16.31 -4.90
CA LYS A 320 -12.55 -15.75 -3.74
C LYS A 320 -13.19 -14.40 -4.07
N TYR A 321 -12.45 -13.50 -4.72
CA TYR A 321 -13.00 -12.20 -5.14
C TYR A 321 -14.05 -12.34 -6.24
N SER A 322 -13.87 -13.24 -7.20
CA SER A 322 -14.89 -13.53 -8.22
C SER A 322 -16.19 -14.02 -7.58
N ALA A 323 -16.10 -14.97 -6.65
CA ALA A 323 -17.26 -15.50 -5.92
C ALA A 323 -17.95 -14.42 -5.08
N GLU A 324 -17.19 -13.54 -4.41
CA GLU A 324 -17.76 -12.43 -3.65
C GLU A 324 -18.44 -11.39 -4.57
N MET A 325 -17.85 -11.11 -5.74
CA MET A 325 -18.44 -10.25 -6.75
C MET A 325 -19.77 -10.82 -7.28
N GLU A 326 -19.79 -12.12 -7.59
CA GLU A 326 -21.02 -12.83 -7.99
C GLU A 326 -22.08 -12.77 -6.89
N ARG A 327 -21.70 -12.98 -5.63
CA ARG A 327 -22.62 -12.87 -4.47
C ARG A 327 -23.20 -11.47 -4.33
N LEU A 328 -22.38 -10.44 -4.48
CA LEU A 328 -22.82 -9.05 -4.44
C LEU A 328 -23.73 -8.71 -5.64
N GLN A 329 -23.41 -9.21 -6.84
CA GLN A 329 -24.25 -9.05 -8.02
C GLN A 329 -25.63 -9.69 -7.83
N VAL A 330 -25.70 -10.90 -7.28
CA VAL A 330 -26.98 -11.56 -6.95
C VAL A 330 -27.78 -10.74 -5.95
N THR A 331 -27.12 -10.19 -4.92
CA THR A 331 -27.78 -9.34 -3.92
C THR A 331 -28.32 -8.05 -4.54
N LEU A 332 -27.54 -7.43 -5.44
CA LEU A 332 -27.93 -6.23 -6.17
C LEU A 332 -29.14 -6.51 -7.06
N ASN A 333 -29.12 -7.59 -7.84
CA ASN A 333 -30.24 -7.99 -8.68
C ASN A 333 -31.51 -8.22 -7.84
N GLN A 334 -31.40 -8.89 -6.69
CA GLN A 334 -32.54 -9.08 -5.78
C GLN A 334 -33.11 -7.75 -5.29
N MET A 335 -32.26 -6.79 -4.91
CA MET A 335 -32.72 -5.47 -4.49
C MET A 335 -33.35 -4.66 -5.62
N GLU A 336 -32.83 -4.79 -6.86
CA GLU A 336 -33.43 -4.18 -8.05
C GLU A 336 -34.80 -4.77 -8.35
N ASP A 337 -34.95 -6.10 -8.24
CA ASP A 337 -36.21 -6.81 -8.41
C ASP A 337 -37.23 -6.38 -7.34
N ASP A 338 -36.85 -6.35 -6.05
CA ASP A 338 -37.70 -5.90 -4.95
C ASP A 338 -38.17 -4.45 -5.16
N LEU A 339 -37.28 -3.57 -5.63
CA LEU A 339 -37.58 -2.17 -5.91
C LEU A 339 -38.53 -2.04 -7.11
N SER A 340 -38.35 -2.86 -8.14
CA SER A 340 -39.26 -2.91 -9.30
C SER A 340 -40.66 -3.39 -8.89
N GLN A 341 -40.74 -4.40 -8.03
CA GLN A 341 -41.97 -4.96 -7.51
C GLN A 341 -42.72 -3.92 -6.65
N LEU A 342 -42.01 -3.23 -5.75
CA LEU A 342 -42.59 -2.17 -4.92
C LEU A 342 -43.14 -1.01 -5.76
N ARG A 343 -42.43 -0.62 -6.83
CA ARG A 343 -42.93 0.40 -7.77
C ARG A 343 -44.22 -0.04 -8.44
N LEU A 344 -44.30 -1.30 -8.86
CA LEU A 344 -45.47 -1.86 -9.50
C LEU A 344 -46.66 -1.93 -8.53
N ASP A 345 -46.43 -2.33 -7.28
CA ASP A 345 -47.47 -2.37 -6.25
C ASP A 345 -47.93 -0.96 -5.82
N MET A 346 -47.02 0.03 -5.78
CA MET A 346 -47.36 1.44 -5.59
C MET A 346 -48.23 1.97 -6.74
N GLN A 347 -47.93 1.56 -7.98
CA GLN A 347 -48.75 1.94 -9.13
C GLN A 347 -50.14 1.31 -9.09
N ARG A 348 -50.25 0.02 -8.70
CA ARG A 348 -51.54 -0.68 -8.51
C ARG A 348 -52.38 -0.01 -7.43
N THR A 349 -51.81 0.22 -6.25
CA THR A 349 -52.52 0.88 -5.15
C THR A 349 -52.99 2.28 -5.54
N LYS A 350 -52.16 3.06 -6.25
CA LYS A 350 -52.58 4.35 -6.81
C LYS A 350 -53.80 4.22 -7.72
N THR A 351 -53.81 3.26 -8.65
CA THR A 351 -54.95 3.08 -9.56
C THR A 351 -56.22 2.64 -8.81
N ASP A 352 -56.08 1.80 -7.79
CA ASP A 352 -57.22 1.36 -6.96
C ASP A 352 -57.81 2.53 -6.15
N TYR A 353 -56.95 3.41 -5.59
CA TYR A 353 -57.38 4.63 -4.92
C TYR A 353 -58.08 5.61 -5.87
N GLU A 354 -57.57 5.78 -7.09
CA GLU A 354 -58.21 6.62 -8.10
C GLU A 354 -59.60 6.08 -8.49
N GLN A 355 -59.76 4.76 -8.61
CA GLN A 355 -61.05 4.13 -8.87
C GLN A 355 -62.02 4.32 -7.70
N LEU A 356 -61.56 4.09 -6.46
CA LEU A 356 -62.38 4.28 -5.26
C LEU A 356 -62.82 5.75 -5.12
N LEU A 357 -61.94 6.70 -5.42
CA LEU A 357 -62.27 8.12 -5.43
C LEU A 357 -63.37 8.45 -6.45
N ARG A 358 -63.30 7.88 -7.67
CA ARG A 358 -64.35 8.06 -8.69
C ARG A 358 -65.70 7.50 -8.22
N ILE A 359 -65.71 6.30 -7.63
CA ILE A 359 -66.94 5.71 -7.07
C ILE A 359 -67.51 6.60 -5.97
N LYS A 360 -66.66 7.07 -5.05
CA LYS A 360 -67.06 7.98 -3.98
C LYS A 360 -67.66 9.28 -4.52
N GLN A 361 -67.03 9.89 -5.52
CA GLN A 361 -67.55 11.09 -6.18
C GLN A 361 -68.93 10.84 -6.82
N ASN A 362 -69.12 9.70 -7.49
CA ASN A 362 -70.41 9.31 -8.05
C ASN A 362 -71.48 9.14 -6.98
N LEU A 363 -71.16 8.43 -5.89
CA LEU A 363 -72.09 8.25 -4.76
C LEU A 363 -72.44 9.58 -4.09
N GLU A 364 -71.49 10.51 -3.97
CA GLU A 364 -71.77 11.85 -3.44
C GLU A 364 -72.73 12.63 -4.35
N MET A 365 -72.58 12.52 -5.68
CA MET A 365 -73.53 13.11 -6.62
C MET A 365 -74.93 12.48 -6.45
N GLU A 366 -75.02 11.15 -6.36
CA GLU A 366 -76.29 10.46 -6.13
C GLU A 366 -76.94 10.90 -4.81
N ILE A 367 -76.19 10.94 -3.70
CA ILE A 367 -76.70 11.43 -2.40
C ILE A 367 -77.19 12.88 -2.52
N ALA A 368 -76.46 13.75 -3.23
CA ALA A 368 -76.89 15.13 -3.46
C ALA A 368 -78.20 15.19 -4.25
N THR A 369 -78.39 14.33 -5.25
CA THR A 369 -79.66 14.22 -5.97
C THR A 369 -80.79 13.68 -5.09
N TYR A 370 -80.53 12.66 -4.27
CA TYR A 370 -81.52 12.13 -3.34
C TYR A 370 -81.94 13.18 -2.31
N ARG A 371 -81.00 13.94 -1.74
CA ARG A 371 -81.30 15.06 -0.83
C ARG A 371 -82.20 16.10 -1.50
N ARG A 372 -81.90 16.50 -2.74
CA ARG A 372 -82.73 17.42 -3.52
C ARG A 372 -84.16 16.91 -3.73
N LEU A 373 -84.33 15.60 -3.99
CA LEU A 373 -85.66 14.99 -4.15
C LEU A 373 -86.44 14.91 -2.81
N LEU A 374 -85.74 14.62 -1.71
CA LEU A 374 -86.31 14.52 -0.36
C LEU A 374 -86.67 15.88 0.25
N GLU A 375 -85.93 16.93 -0.08
CA GLU A 375 -86.21 18.31 0.36
C GLU A 375 -87.43 18.93 -0.35
N GLY A 376 -88.03 18.21 -1.32
CA GLY A 376 -89.09 18.75 -2.17
C GLY A 376 -88.52 19.75 -3.18
N GLU A 377 -89.04 19.77 -4.40
CA GLU A 377 -88.63 20.72 -5.43
C GLU A 377 -89.08 22.15 -5.06
N GLU A 378 -88.42 22.80 -4.09
CA GLU A 378 -88.42 24.25 -4.02
C GLU A 378 -87.42 24.75 -5.06
N THR A 379 -87.98 25.25 -6.17
CA THR A 379 -87.29 26.00 -7.20
C THR A 379 -86.69 27.29 -6.65
N THR A 380 -85.56 27.21 -5.94
CA THR A 380 -84.62 28.32 -5.82
C THR A 380 -83.56 28.13 -6.89
N LYS A 381 -83.75 28.88 -7.99
CA LYS A 381 -82.68 29.21 -8.93
C LYS A 381 -81.56 29.92 -8.15
N GLU A 382 -80.66 29.16 -7.55
CA GLU A 382 -79.35 29.68 -7.17
C GLU A 382 -78.36 29.39 -8.30
N VAL A 383 -78.10 30.47 -9.02
CA VAL A 383 -77.04 30.75 -9.99
C VAL A 383 -75.92 29.72 -10.03
N LEU A 384 -75.75 29.14 -11.22
CA LEU A 384 -74.55 28.45 -11.65
C LEU A 384 -73.31 29.30 -11.34
N ALA A 385 -72.52 28.89 -10.35
CA ALA A 385 -71.16 29.37 -10.20
C ALA A 385 -70.37 28.95 -11.45
N PRO A 386 -69.58 29.84 -12.06
CA PRO A 386 -68.85 29.53 -13.29
C PRO A 386 -67.90 28.35 -13.07
N PRO A 387 -67.64 27.53 -14.11
CA PRO A 387 -66.74 26.40 -13.99
C PRO A 387 -65.38 26.90 -13.52
N LYS A 388 -64.94 26.46 -12.33
CA LYS A 388 -63.53 26.58 -11.96
C LYS A 388 -62.76 25.79 -13.01
N LYS A 389 -62.01 26.53 -13.84
CA LYS A 389 -61.07 25.98 -14.82
C LYS A 389 -60.31 24.84 -14.18
N GLU A 390 -60.22 23.72 -14.89
CA GLU A 390 -59.31 22.62 -14.55
C GLU A 390 -57.94 23.22 -14.18
N PRO A 391 -57.29 22.76 -13.09
CA PRO A 391 -55.94 23.24 -12.81
C PRO A 391 -55.08 22.91 -14.03
N ASP A 392 -54.54 23.93 -14.67
CA ASP A 392 -53.60 23.84 -15.77
C ASP A 392 -52.41 22.98 -15.28
N VAL A 393 -52.45 21.68 -15.59
CA VAL A 393 -51.36 20.75 -15.26
C VAL A 393 -50.22 21.08 -16.21
N ARG A 394 -49.42 22.07 -15.82
CA ARG A 394 -48.13 22.35 -16.44
C ARG A 394 -47.21 21.17 -16.15
N THR A 395 -47.18 20.18 -17.03
CA THR A 395 -46.13 19.17 -17.03
C THR A 395 -44.80 19.83 -17.35
N ARG A 396 -44.00 20.09 -16.32
CA ARG A 396 -42.62 20.57 -16.45
C ARG A 396 -41.75 19.43 -16.95
N LYS A 397 -41.23 19.54 -18.17
CA LYS A 397 -40.24 18.60 -18.71
C LYS A 397 -38.86 19.11 -18.29
N ILE A 398 -38.28 18.50 -17.26
CA ILE A 398 -36.93 18.81 -16.79
C ILE A 398 -35.97 17.93 -17.58
N VAL A 399 -35.23 18.51 -18.53
CA VAL A 399 -34.16 17.79 -19.24
C VAL A 399 -32.88 18.04 -18.44
N LYS A 400 -32.42 17.03 -17.71
CA LYS A 400 -31.15 17.06 -16.99
C LYS A 400 -30.08 16.46 -17.90
N VAL A 401 -29.20 17.29 -18.43
CA VAL A 401 -28.03 16.82 -19.17
C VAL A 401 -26.90 16.64 -18.16
N VAL A 402 -26.43 15.39 -18.02
CA VAL A 402 -25.31 15.04 -17.14
C VAL A 402 -24.12 14.76 -18.02
N THR A 403 -23.08 15.59 -17.92
CA THR A 403 -21.80 15.38 -18.58
C THR A 403 -20.83 14.78 -17.57
N GLN A 404 -20.40 13.54 -17.85
CA GLN A 404 -19.42 12.83 -17.04
C GLN A 404 -18.08 12.77 -17.78
N THR A 405 -17.01 13.18 -17.10
CA THR A 405 -15.65 13.09 -17.63
C THR A 405 -14.96 11.87 -17.03
N MET A 406 -14.62 10.90 -17.89
CA MET A 406 -14.05 9.60 -17.49
C MET A 406 -12.55 9.58 -17.71
N ILE A 407 -11.79 9.19 -16.68
CA ILE A 407 -10.35 8.87 -16.79
C ILE A 407 -10.14 7.48 -16.18
N ASN A 408 -9.56 6.56 -16.97
CA ASN A 408 -9.27 5.18 -16.56
C ASN A 408 -10.47 4.42 -15.96
N GLY A 409 -11.67 4.64 -16.49
CA GLY A 409 -12.89 3.94 -16.06
C GLY A 409 -13.50 4.43 -14.75
N LYS A 410 -12.99 5.50 -14.14
CA LYS A 410 -13.61 6.17 -12.98
C LYS A 410 -14.12 7.56 -13.37
N VAL A 411 -15.32 7.91 -12.90
CA VAL A 411 -15.93 9.23 -13.05
C VAL A 411 -15.15 10.20 -12.15
N VAL A 412 -14.43 11.16 -12.76
CA VAL A 412 -13.59 12.14 -12.02
C VAL A 412 -14.32 13.46 -11.82
N ASP A 413 -15.25 13.80 -12.71
CA ASP A 413 -16.07 15.00 -12.59
C ASP A 413 -17.47 14.75 -13.18
N GLU A 414 -18.50 15.19 -12.45
CA GLU A 414 -19.91 15.09 -12.84
C GLU A 414 -20.52 16.48 -12.73
N SER A 415 -20.76 17.12 -13.88
CA SER A 415 -21.49 18.37 -13.94
C SER A 415 -22.93 18.10 -14.41
N SER A 416 -23.90 18.70 -13.72
CA SER A 416 -25.30 18.60 -14.10
C SER A 416 -25.89 19.98 -14.33
N GLU A 417 -26.34 20.22 -15.56
CA GLU A 417 -27.03 21.45 -15.95
C GLU A 417 -28.51 21.15 -16.15
N VAL A 418 -29.38 22.01 -15.62
CA VAL A 418 -30.83 21.83 -15.62
C VAL A 418 -31.46 22.94 -16.44
N GLU A 419 -31.79 22.66 -17.70
CA GLU A 419 -32.61 23.57 -18.51
C GLU A 419 -34.10 23.30 -18.28
N GLN A 420 -34.83 24.36 -17.91
CA GLN A 420 -36.29 24.33 -17.77
C GLN A 420 -36.91 24.92 -19.04
N ILE A 421 -37.54 24.06 -19.85
CA ILE A 421 -38.28 24.51 -21.03
C ILE A 421 -39.77 24.52 -20.65
N GLU A 422 -40.35 25.73 -20.58
CA GLU A 422 -41.79 25.92 -20.43
C GLU A 422 -42.46 25.92 -21.82
N GLU A 423 -42.97 24.77 -22.27
CA GLU A 423 -43.85 24.74 -23.44
C GLU A 423 -45.29 25.05 -23.02
N THR A 424 -45.81 26.18 -23.47
CA THR A 424 -47.24 26.48 -23.42
C THR A 424 -47.92 25.79 -24.61
N LYS A 425 -48.64 24.71 -24.34
CA LYS A 425 -49.52 24.10 -25.35
C LYS A 425 -50.66 25.09 -25.64
N LYS A 426 -50.71 25.59 -26.87
CA LYS A 426 -51.71 26.55 -27.34
C LYS A 426 -53.05 25.87 -27.62
#